data_AF-A0A3M7QQP5-F1
#
_entry.id   AF-A0A3M7QQP5-F1
#
_cell.length_a   1.000
_cell.length_b   1.000
_cell.length_c   1.000
_cell.angle_alpha   90.00
_cell.angle_beta   90.00
_cell.angle_gamma   90.00
#
_symmetry.space_group_name_H-M   'P 1'
#
loop_
_entity.id
_entity.type
_entity.pdbx_description
1 polymer ?
#
loop_
_entity_poly.entity_id
_entity_poly.type
_entity_poly.pdbx_seq_one_letter_code
_entity_poly.pdbx_strand_id
1 'polypeptide(L)'
;MTESDLIFLCETWLKEEEELEENLFENAKIYMKSGMENYRGYGRPYGGIGWLVNRNYDERIEIKFINKRIATLEMESMTIIGVYLTANDNSNESKLEHKIDINELSS
;
A
#
# COMPACT_ATOMS: atom_id res chain seq x y z
N MET A 1 -21.55 -13.69 -4.02
CA MET A 1 -20.21 -13.80 -3.40
C MET A 1 -20.18 -12.78 -2.28
N THR A 2 -19.72 -13.15 -1.09
CA THR A 2 -19.44 -12.16 -0.04
C THR A 2 -18.27 -11.31 -0.52
N GLU A 3 -18.49 -10.00 -0.58
CA GLU A 3 -17.45 -9.02 -0.90
C GLU A 3 -16.40 -9.01 0.21
N SER A 4 -15.13 -8.83 -0.14
CA SER A 4 -14.05 -8.77 0.85
C SER A 4 -14.15 -7.48 1.67
N ASP A 5 -13.97 -7.57 2.99
CA ASP A 5 -14.03 -6.40 3.86
C ASP A 5 -12.79 -5.51 3.75
N LEU A 6 -11.62 -6.13 3.56
CA LEU A 6 -10.32 -5.47 3.48
C LEU A 6 -9.50 -6.12 2.36
N ILE A 7 -8.88 -5.30 1.49
CA ILE A 7 -7.95 -5.74 0.46
C ILE A 7 -6.70 -4.86 0.51
N PHE A 8 -5.53 -5.48 0.57
CA PHE A 8 -4.26 -4.78 0.41
C PHE A 8 -3.76 -4.91 -1.03
N LEU A 9 -3.34 -3.79 -1.62
CA LEU A 9 -2.83 -3.69 -2.98
C LEU A 9 -1.33 -3.40 -2.95
N CYS A 10 -0.58 -4.10 -3.79
CA CYS A 10 0.86 -3.95 -3.96
C CYS A 10 1.18 -3.61 -5.42
N GLU A 11 2.31 -2.93 -5.66
CA GLU A 11 2.78 -2.54 -7.00
C GLU A 11 1.70 -1.84 -7.83
N THR A 12 0.96 -0.91 -7.22
CA THR A 12 -0.18 -0.28 -7.89
C THR A 12 0.23 0.57 -9.10
N TRP A 13 1.44 1.13 -9.09
CA TRP A 13 1.99 1.99 -10.16
C TRP A 13 1.11 3.20 -10.54
N LEU A 14 0.22 3.62 -9.65
CA LEU A 14 -0.67 4.77 -9.86
C LEU A 14 -0.04 6.05 -9.34
N LYS A 15 -0.29 7.18 -9.98
CA LYS A 15 0.00 8.51 -9.42
C LYS A 15 -1.04 8.88 -8.35
N GLU A 16 -0.69 9.73 -7.38
CA GLU A 16 -1.67 10.17 -6.36
C GLU A 16 -2.86 10.92 -6.96
N GLU A 17 -2.65 11.61 -8.09
CA GLU A 17 -3.68 12.35 -8.83
C GLU A 17 -4.47 11.47 -9.82
N GLU A 18 -4.03 10.22 -10.06
CA GLU A 18 -4.80 9.28 -10.86
C GLU A 18 -5.89 8.69 -9.95
N GLU A 19 -7.09 9.26 -10.04
CA GLU A 19 -8.29 8.65 -9.47
C GLU A 19 -8.41 7.23 -10.04
N LEU A 20 -8.20 6.23 -9.18
CA LEU A 20 -8.79 4.92 -9.44
C LEU A 20 -10.28 5.17 -9.58
N GLU A 21 -10.80 5.02 -10.80
CA GLU A 21 -12.22 5.12 -11.06
C GLU A 21 -12.96 4.40 -9.93
N GLU A 22 -13.82 5.11 -9.20
CA GLU A 22 -14.52 4.68 -7.98
C GLU A 22 -15.35 3.38 -8.15
N ASN A 23 -15.32 2.77 -9.33
CA ASN A 23 -16.14 1.68 -9.80
C ASN A 23 -15.49 0.29 -9.70
N LEU A 24 -14.22 0.16 -9.27
CA LEU A 24 -13.60 -1.16 -9.12
C LEU A 24 -14.26 -1.99 -8.01
N PHE A 25 -14.79 -1.33 -6.98
CA PHE A 25 -15.53 -1.92 -5.86
C PHE A 25 -16.57 -0.91 -5.35
N GLU A 26 -17.83 -1.05 -5.78
CA GLU A 26 -18.92 -0.09 -5.50
C GLU A 26 -19.06 0.26 -4.01
N ASN A 27 -18.75 -0.68 -3.11
CA ASN A 27 -18.89 -0.49 -1.67
C ASN A 27 -17.56 -0.38 -0.92
N ALA A 28 -16.46 -0.06 -1.61
CA ALA A 28 -15.17 0.18 -0.96
C ALA A 28 -14.73 1.64 -1.05
N LYS A 29 -13.94 2.06 -0.06
CA LYS A 29 -13.14 3.27 -0.10
C LYS A 29 -11.68 2.91 -0.33
N ILE A 30 -11.01 3.72 -1.13
CA ILE A 30 -9.64 3.48 -1.55
C ILE A 30 -8.71 4.43 -0.80
N TYR A 31 -7.66 3.87 -0.21
CA TYR A 31 -6.59 4.58 0.44
C TYR A 31 -5.28 4.20 -0.23
N MET A 32 -4.49 5.16 -0.68
CA MET A 32 -3.30 4.86 -1.47
C MET A 32 -2.15 5.80 -1.18
N LYS A 33 -0.93 5.28 -1.38
CA LYS A 33 0.29 6.06 -1.46
C LYS A 33 1.06 5.67 -2.71
N SER A 34 1.37 6.67 -3.53
CA SER A 34 1.97 6.45 -4.85
C SER A 34 3.47 6.16 -4.75
N GLY A 35 3.95 5.29 -5.65
CA GLY A 35 5.39 5.17 -5.93
C GLY A 35 5.88 6.12 -7.03
N MET A 36 4.99 6.90 -7.65
CA MET A 36 5.18 7.58 -8.93
C MET A 36 5.32 9.11 -8.85
N GLU A 37 5.32 9.73 -7.65
CA GLU A 37 5.20 11.19 -7.43
C GLU A 37 6.20 12.09 -8.18
N ASN A 38 7.26 11.55 -8.81
CA ASN A 38 8.21 12.33 -9.62
C ASN A 38 8.66 11.62 -10.90
N TYR A 39 7.89 10.65 -11.39
CA TYR A 39 8.31 9.82 -12.51
C TYR A 39 8.22 10.55 -13.87
N ARG A 40 9.38 10.76 -14.53
CA ARG A 40 9.52 11.49 -15.80
C ARG A 40 9.76 10.60 -17.04
N GLY A 41 9.51 9.30 -16.96
CA GLY A 41 9.35 8.46 -18.17
C GLY A 41 10.51 7.55 -18.59
N TYR A 42 11.41 7.11 -17.70
CA TYR A 42 12.30 5.96 -18.00
C TYR A 42 12.34 4.94 -16.84
N GLY A 43 11.80 3.73 -17.06
CA GLY A 43 11.76 2.60 -16.10
C GLY A 43 10.56 2.59 -15.15
N ARG A 44 10.07 1.45 -14.65
CA ARG A 44 8.96 1.48 -13.67
C ARG A 44 9.49 1.87 -12.28
N PRO A 45 9.02 2.97 -11.65
CA PRO A 45 9.42 3.25 -10.27
C PRO A 45 8.89 2.15 -9.35
N TYR A 46 9.72 1.65 -8.45
CA TYR A 46 9.31 0.62 -7.49
C TYR A 46 8.30 1.18 -6.49
N GLY A 47 7.22 0.43 -6.27
CA GLY A 47 6.29 0.61 -5.16
C GLY A 47 4.91 1.13 -5.59
N GLY A 48 4.22 1.69 -4.61
CA GLY A 48 2.80 1.97 -4.69
C GLY A 48 2.03 0.89 -3.95
N ILE A 49 1.31 1.31 -2.92
CA ILE A 49 0.50 0.42 -2.09
C ILE A 49 -0.86 1.07 -1.79
N GLY A 50 -1.82 0.25 -1.42
CA GLY A 50 -3.13 0.74 -1.05
C GLY A 50 -3.96 -0.23 -0.23
N TRP A 51 -4.98 0.31 0.40
CA TRP A 51 -6.06 -0.43 1.05
C TRP A 51 -7.37 -0.14 0.33
N LEU A 52 -8.13 -1.18 0.03
CA LEU A 52 -9.55 -1.08 -0.24
C LEU A 52 -10.29 -1.55 1.00
N VAL A 53 -11.17 -0.70 1.50
CA VAL A 53 -11.88 -0.93 2.75
C VAL A 53 -13.37 -0.84 2.48
N ASN A 54 -14.11 -1.89 2.82
CA ASN A 54 -15.56 -1.87 2.78
C ASN A 54 -16.09 -0.70 3.63
N ARG A 55 -16.94 0.15 3.04
CA ARG A 55 -17.44 1.39 3.65
C ARG A 55 -18.12 1.18 5.00
N ASN A 56 -18.62 -0.03 5.28
CA ASN A 56 -19.19 -0.40 6.58
C ASN A 56 -18.20 -0.33 7.74
N TYR A 57 -16.89 -0.37 7.46
CA TYR A 57 -15.81 -0.33 8.45
C TYR A 57 -15.04 0.99 8.46
N ASP A 58 -15.32 1.90 7.52
CA ASP A 58 -14.48 3.07 7.25
C ASP A 58 -14.26 3.96 8.48
N GLU A 59 -15.31 4.24 9.24
CA GLU A 59 -15.24 5.11 10.43
C GLU A 59 -14.48 4.48 11.61
N ARG A 60 -14.19 3.18 11.56
CA ARG A 60 -13.56 2.41 12.66
C ARG A 60 -12.11 2.08 12.40
N ILE A 61 -11.59 2.49 11.24
CA ILE A 61 -10.24 2.18 10.83
C ILE A 61 -9.40 3.43 10.71
N GLU A 62 -8.13 3.31 11.08
CA GLU A 62 -7.12 4.33 10.82
C GLU A 62 -6.06 3.73 9.90
N ILE A 63 -5.79 4.39 8.77
CA ILE A 63 -4.74 3.98 7.83
C ILE A 63 -3.56 4.94 7.93
N LYS A 64 -2.38 4.38 8.18
CA LYS A 64 -1.11 5.13 8.22
C LYS A 64 -0.17 4.57 7.18
N PHE A 65 0.26 5.40 6.25
CA PHE A 65 1.30 5.05 5.30
C PHE A 65 2.67 5.43 5.87
N ILE A 66 3.45 4.43 6.25
CA ILE A 66 4.84 4.61 6.72
C ILE A 66 5.70 5.03 5.52
N ASN A 67 5.58 4.32 4.41
CA ASN A 67 6.24 4.64 3.14
C ASN A 67 5.40 4.12 1.95
N LYS A 68 5.98 4.09 0.74
CA LYS A 68 5.31 3.60 -0.49
C LYS A 68 5.26 2.07 -0.65
N ARG A 69 5.59 1.33 0.40
CA ARG A 69 5.71 -0.14 0.48
C ARG A 69 5.10 -0.71 1.76
N ILE A 70 4.93 0.10 2.81
CA ILE A 70 4.44 -0.31 4.11
C ILE A 70 3.34 0.64 4.57
N ALA A 71 2.20 0.06 4.96
CA ALA A 71 1.11 0.77 5.61
C ALA A 71 0.49 -0.07 6.72
N THR A 72 -0.03 0.61 7.74
CA THR A 72 -0.85 -0.02 8.78
C THR A 72 -2.32 0.31 8.56
N LEU A 73 -3.17 -0.63 8.91
CA LEU A 73 -4.59 -0.46 9.14
C LEU A 73 -4.87 -0.86 10.58
N GLU A 74 -5.31 0.11 11.39
CA GLU A 74 -5.63 -0.09 12.80
C GLU A 74 -7.16 -0.13 12.97
N MET A 75 -7.66 -1.15 13.67
CA MET A 75 -9.07 -1.34 13.97
C MET A 75 -9.21 -1.85 15.41
N GLU A 76 -9.71 -1.00 16.30
CA GLU A 76 -9.90 -1.29 17.73
C GLU A 76 -8.64 -1.90 18.40
N SER A 77 -8.61 -3.22 18.58
CA SER A 77 -7.53 -3.98 19.23
C SER A 77 -6.67 -4.77 18.24
N MET A 78 -6.86 -4.57 16.94
CA MET A 78 -6.15 -5.24 15.86
C MET A 78 -5.41 -4.22 14.99
N THR A 79 -4.15 -4.51 14.68
CA THR A 79 -3.39 -3.80 13.66
C THR A 79 -2.99 -4.78 12.58
N ILE A 80 -3.31 -4.45 11.33
CA ILE A 80 -2.90 -5.18 10.14
C ILE A 80 -1.80 -4.37 9.47
N ILE A 81 -0.67 -5.02 9.18
CA ILE A 81 0.45 -4.40 8.50
C ILE A 81 0.49 -4.94 7.07
N GLY A 82 0.23 -4.08 6.10
CA GLY A 82 0.38 -4.37 4.68
C GLY A 82 1.80 -4.04 4.25
N VAL A 83 2.49 -5.03 3.66
CA VAL A 83 3.90 -4.89 3.26
C VAL A 83 4.07 -5.40 1.83
N TYR A 84 4.75 -4.61 1.01
CA TYR A 84 5.28 -4.99 -0.28
C TYR A 84 6.81 -4.94 -0.24
N LEU A 85 7.45 -6.10 -0.07
CA LEU A 85 8.91 -6.22 -0.10
C LEU A 85 9.40 -6.28 -1.55
N THR A 86 10.54 -5.66 -1.84
CA THR A 86 11.16 -5.79 -3.17
C THR A 86 11.54 -7.23 -3.47
N ALA A 87 11.61 -7.57 -4.76
CA ALA A 87 12.09 -8.88 -5.16
C ALA A 87 13.51 -9.11 -4.63
N ASN A 88 13.73 -10.21 -3.91
CA ASN A 88 15.05 -10.63 -3.48
C ASN A 88 15.70 -11.48 -4.57
N ASP A 89 16.53 -10.83 -5.38
CA ASP A 89 17.37 -11.50 -6.38
C ASP A 89 18.71 -12.02 -5.79
N ASN A 90 18.84 -12.01 -4.45
CA ASN A 90 20.04 -12.32 -3.67
C ASN A 90 21.23 -11.37 -3.83
N SER A 91 21.08 -10.29 -4.60
CA SER A 91 22.07 -9.22 -4.66
C SER A 91 22.27 -8.57 -3.28
N ASN A 92 23.41 -7.93 -3.08
CA ASN A 92 23.66 -7.17 -1.85
C ASN A 92 22.71 -5.97 -1.74
N GLU A 93 22.29 -5.42 -2.88
CA GLU A 93 21.39 -4.29 -2.97
C GLU A 93 19.99 -4.66 -2.48
N SER A 94 19.40 -5.75 -2.98
CA SER A 94 18.07 -6.21 -2.54
C SER A 94 18.03 -6.57 -1.04
N LYS A 95 19.10 -7.18 -0.51
CA LYS A 95 19.24 -7.44 0.93
C LYS A 95 19.35 -6.17 1.78
N LEU A 96 19.97 -5.12 1.25
CA LEU A 96 20.09 -3.85 1.94
C LEU A 96 18.76 -3.11 1.96
N GLU A 97 18.06 -3.07 0.83
CA GLU A 97 16.71 -2.50 0.73
C GLU A 97 15.74 -3.15 1.73
N HIS A 98 15.74 -4.47 1.82
CA HIS A 98 14.89 -5.19 2.78
C HIS A 98 15.15 -4.81 4.23
N LYS A 99 16.42 -4.60 4.60
CA LYS A 99 16.77 -4.16 5.96
C LYS A 99 16.29 -2.75 6.23
N ILE A 100 16.38 -1.86 5.24
CA ILE A 100 15.87 -0.49 5.35
C ILE A 100 14.36 -0.52 5.54
N ASP A 101 13.63 -1.23 4.67
CA ASP A 101 12.17 -1.36 4.75
C ASP A 101 11.72 -1.92 6.11
N ILE A 102 12.41 -2.94 6.66
CA ILE A 102 12.10 -3.49 7.99
C ILE A 102 12.41 -2.48 9.11
N ASN A 103 13.51 -1.74 9.02
CA ASN A 103 13.87 -0.76 10.07
C ASN A 103 12.86 0.39 10.13
N GLU A 104 12.27 0.79 9.00
CA GLU A 104 11.24 1.83 8.96
C GLU A 104 9.95 1.44 9.69
N LEU A 105 9.68 0.14 9.91
CA LEU A 105 8.58 -0.31 10.78
C LEU A 105 8.78 0.01 12.26
N SER A 106 10.03 0.24 12.68
CA SER A 106 10.38 0.47 14.09
C SER A 106 10.48 1.95 14.47
N SER A 107 10.23 2.85 13.51
CA SER A 107 10.36 4.31 13.63
C SER A 107 9.01 4.97 13.90
#